data_AF-A0A954F9V3-F1
#
_entry.id   AF-A0A954F9V3-F1
#
_cell.length_a   1.000
_cell.length_b   1.000
_cell.length_c   1.000
_cell.angle_alpha   90.00
_cell.angle_beta   90.00
_cell.angle_gamma   90.00
#
_symmetry.space_group_name_H-M   'P 1'
#
loop_
_entity.id
_entity.type
_entity.pdbx_description
1 polymer ?
#
loop_
_entity_poly.entity_id
_entity_poly.type
_entity_poly.pdbx_seq_one_letter_code
_entity_poly.pdbx_strand_id
1 'polypeptide(L)'
;MSDSLQTGDVQTRFLKLDEFARLFEVLNSRGYEVIGPTIDQEAIVYGPLSSIDDLPRGWTDQQEPGRYRLVKRDDNAFFGYVVGPSSWKKQLFPPVATLTRADRTEEGWQFQEVEEETPRYAFLGVRAC
;
A
#
# COMPACT_ATOMS: atom_id res chain seq x y z
N MET A 1 9.64 28.08 4.63
CA MET A 1 8.20 27.98 4.91
C MET A 1 7.94 26.55 5.32
N SER A 2 8.08 26.29 6.62
CA SER A 2 7.93 24.99 7.26
C SER A 2 6.44 24.81 7.56
N ASP A 3 5.76 24.03 6.74
CA ASP A 3 4.38 23.63 6.99
C ASP A 3 4.39 22.51 8.03
N SER A 4 4.17 22.90 9.27
CA SER A 4 4.05 22.00 10.41
C SER A 4 2.80 21.16 10.21
N LEU A 5 2.96 19.89 9.84
CA LEU A 5 1.86 18.92 9.80
C LEU A 5 1.17 18.91 11.17
N GLN A 6 0.01 19.57 11.26
CA GLN A 6 -0.86 19.50 12.41
C GLN A 6 -1.39 18.08 12.47
N THR A 7 -0.87 17.27 13.40
CA THR A 7 -1.47 15.99 13.76
C THR A 7 -2.81 16.30 14.42
N GLY A 8 -3.86 16.37 13.61
CA GLY A 8 -5.24 16.52 14.08
C GLY A 8 -5.59 15.42 15.07
N ASP A 9 -6.47 15.73 16.01
CA ASP A 9 -7.00 14.80 16.99
C ASP A 9 -7.49 13.51 16.30
N VAL A 10 -6.85 12.38 16.59
CA VAL A 10 -7.13 11.10 15.90
C VAL A 10 -8.46 10.56 16.40
N GLN A 11 -9.51 10.99 15.72
CA GLN A 11 -10.87 10.56 16.00
C GLN A 11 -11.08 9.14 15.47
N THR A 12 -11.21 8.17 16.39
CA THR A 12 -11.56 6.80 16.02
C THR A 12 -12.97 6.77 15.44
N ARG A 13 -13.13 6.11 14.30
CA ARG A 13 -14.42 5.87 13.64
C ARG A 13 -14.61 4.37 13.49
N PHE A 14 -15.86 3.93 13.57
CA PHE A 14 -16.23 2.55 13.37
C PHE A 14 -16.88 2.39 11.99
N LEU A 15 -16.41 1.42 11.21
CA LEU A 15 -16.99 1.03 9.93
C LEU A 15 -17.44 -0.43 10.05
N LYS A 16 -18.72 -0.68 9.77
CA LYS A 16 -19.24 -2.05 9.75
C LYS A 16 -18.69 -2.82 8.56
N LEU A 17 -18.70 -4.14 8.66
CA LEU A 17 -18.13 -5.00 7.63
C LEU A 17 -18.89 -4.95 6.29
N ASP A 18 -20.21 -4.82 6.33
CA ASP A 18 -21.06 -4.62 5.14
C ASP A 18 -20.74 -3.30 4.42
N GLU A 19 -20.45 -2.24 5.17
CA GLU A 19 -20.00 -0.95 4.64
C GLU A 19 -18.53 -0.93 4.19
N PHE A 20 -17.74 -1.94 4.57
CA PHE A 20 -16.31 -1.97 4.24
C PHE A 20 -16.07 -2.19 2.75
N ALA A 21 -16.87 -3.04 2.09
CA ALA A 21 -16.83 -3.18 0.65
C ALA A 21 -17.16 -1.86 -0.06
N ARG A 22 -18.14 -1.11 0.46
CA ARG A 22 -18.53 0.20 -0.08
C ARG A 22 -17.41 1.22 -0.01
N LEU A 23 -16.55 1.16 1.01
CA LEU A 23 -15.37 2.03 1.11
C LEU A 23 -14.44 1.86 -0.11
N PHE A 24 -14.17 0.61 -0.52
CA PHE A 24 -13.34 0.33 -1.70
C PHE A 24 -13.96 0.91 -2.96
N GLU A 25 -15.27 0.71 -3.17
CA GLU A 25 -15.97 1.28 -4.31
C GLU A 25 -15.85 2.81 -4.37
N VAL A 26 -16.01 3.47 -3.23
CA VAL A 26 -15.88 4.93 -3.13
C VAL A 26 -14.45 5.39 -3.41
N LEU A 27 -13.44 4.73 -2.85
CA LEU A 27 -12.04 5.05 -3.08
C LEU A 27 -11.67 4.88 -4.56
N ASN A 28 -12.02 3.74 -5.15
CA ASN A 28 -11.79 3.44 -6.56
C ASN A 28 -12.50 4.46 -7.47
N SER A 29 -13.76 4.81 -7.19
CA SER A 29 -14.51 5.82 -7.96
C SER A 29 -13.91 7.23 -7.90
N ARG A 30 -13.13 7.51 -6.85
CA ARG A 30 -12.40 8.78 -6.66
C ARG A 30 -10.98 8.73 -7.24
N GLY A 31 -10.62 7.63 -7.90
CA GLY A 31 -9.31 7.44 -8.53
C GLY A 31 -8.20 7.14 -7.53
N TYR A 32 -8.52 6.61 -6.35
CA TYR A 32 -7.51 6.13 -5.42
C TYR A 32 -7.08 4.70 -5.77
N GLU A 33 -5.78 4.45 -5.72
CA GLU A 33 -5.23 3.11 -5.68
C GLU A 33 -5.14 2.66 -4.21
N VAL A 34 -5.92 1.65 -3.85
CA VAL A 34 -5.92 1.12 -2.49
C VAL A 34 -4.72 0.19 -2.32
N ILE A 35 -3.83 0.50 -1.39
CA ILE A 35 -2.66 -0.31 -1.08
C ILE A 35 -2.83 -0.90 0.32
N GLY A 36 -2.73 -2.21 0.44
CA GLY A 36 -2.88 -2.86 1.73
C GLY A 36 -2.31 -4.28 1.74
N PRO A 37 -2.53 -5.02 2.83
CA PRO A 37 -2.06 -6.38 2.95
C PRO A 37 -2.79 -7.30 1.97
N THR A 38 -2.05 -8.16 1.28
CA THR A 38 -2.56 -9.24 0.44
C THR A 38 -1.62 -10.44 0.53
N ILE A 39 -2.05 -11.59 -0.01
CA ILE A 39 -1.21 -12.78 -0.12
C ILE A 39 -0.57 -12.81 -1.50
N ASP A 40 0.75 -12.81 -1.53
CA ASP A 40 1.53 -13.04 -2.75
C ASP A 40 2.75 -13.89 -2.42
N GLN A 41 3.10 -14.83 -3.31
CA GLN A 41 4.25 -15.73 -3.14
C GLN A 41 4.36 -16.37 -1.74
N GLU A 42 3.25 -16.89 -1.22
CA GLU A 42 3.16 -17.49 0.13
C GLU A 42 3.56 -16.54 1.28
N ALA A 43 3.41 -15.23 1.08
CA ALA A 43 3.67 -14.21 2.09
C ALA A 43 2.54 -13.18 2.16
N ILE A 44 2.32 -12.63 3.36
CA ILE A 44 1.48 -11.44 3.51
C ILE A 44 2.34 -10.21 3.19
N VAL A 45 2.03 -9.55 2.09
CA VAL A 45 2.76 -8.39 1.56
C VAL A 45 1.86 -7.17 1.40
N TYR A 46 2.43 -5.98 1.25
CA TYR A 46 1.67 -4.79 0.81
C TYR A 46 1.64 -4.71 -0.71
N GLY A 47 0.43 -4.65 -1.26
CA GLY A 47 0.18 -4.55 -2.70
C GLY A 47 -1.14 -3.84 -3.01
N PRO A 48 -1.44 -3.64 -4.31
CA PRO A 48 -2.72 -3.10 -4.74
C PRO A 48 -3.87 -4.04 -4.37
N LEU A 49 -4.98 -3.44 -3.95
CA LEU A 49 -6.21 -4.14 -3.60
C LEU A 49 -7.35 -3.59 -4.45
N SER A 50 -8.05 -4.47 -5.16
CA SER A 50 -9.25 -4.15 -5.93
C SER A 50 -10.52 -4.22 -5.08
N SER A 51 -10.54 -5.10 -4.07
CA SER A 51 -11.68 -5.35 -3.20
C SER A 51 -11.27 -5.85 -1.81
N ILE A 52 -12.26 -6.01 -0.92
CA ILE A 52 -12.05 -6.61 0.40
C ILE A 52 -11.62 -8.09 0.36
N ASP A 53 -11.88 -8.78 -0.76
CA ASP A 53 -11.55 -10.20 -0.91
C ASP A 53 -10.07 -10.43 -1.19
N ASP A 54 -9.36 -9.37 -1.59
CA ASP A 54 -7.90 -9.40 -1.78
C ASP A 54 -7.12 -9.37 -0.45
N LEU A 55 -7.80 -9.05 0.66
CA LEU A 55 -7.22 -9.04 1.99
C LEU A 55 -6.94 -10.48 2.47
N PRO A 56 -5.92 -10.70 3.32
CA PRO A 56 -5.54 -12.02 3.85
C PRO A 56 -6.52 -12.51 4.93
N ARG A 57 -7.81 -12.54 4.63
CA ARG A 57 -8.87 -12.87 5.58
C ARG A 57 -8.69 -14.30 6.10
N GLY A 58 -8.63 -14.44 7.43
CA GLY A 58 -8.45 -15.75 8.08
C GLY A 58 -7.06 -16.36 7.88
N TRP A 59 -6.08 -15.56 7.44
CA TRP A 59 -4.69 -15.97 7.35
C TRP A 59 -3.82 -15.20 8.35
N THR A 60 -2.79 -15.87 8.84
CA THR A 60 -1.69 -15.29 9.61
C THR A 60 -0.38 -15.86 9.10
N ASP A 61 0.72 -15.28 9.54
CA ASP A 61 2.06 -15.77 9.30
C ASP A 61 2.69 -16.40 10.56
N GLN A 62 3.59 -17.36 10.33
CA GLN A 62 4.56 -17.85 11.31
C GLN A 62 5.96 -17.52 10.78
N GLN A 63 6.72 -16.79 11.59
CA GLN A 63 8.07 -16.34 11.26
C GLN A 63 9.09 -16.97 12.21
N GLU A 64 10.12 -17.58 11.65
CA GLU A 64 11.28 -18.15 12.36
C GLU A 64 12.56 -17.73 11.61
N PRO A 65 13.76 -17.81 12.21
CA PRO A 65 15.00 -17.51 11.51
C PRO A 65 15.12 -18.30 10.19
N GLY A 66 15.14 -17.59 9.07
CA GLY A 66 15.22 -18.17 7.72
C GLY A 66 13.96 -18.87 7.23
N ARG A 67 12.81 -18.73 7.91
CA ARG A 67 11.57 -19.41 7.53
C ARG A 67 10.35 -18.52 7.72
N TYR A 68 9.49 -18.54 6.71
CA TYR A 68 8.19 -17.87 6.70
C TYR A 68 7.15 -18.87 6.22
N ARG A 69 5.96 -18.87 6.84
CA ARG A 69 4.85 -19.72 6.39
C ARG A 69 3.51 -19.07 6.70
N LEU A 70 2.58 -19.16 5.74
CA LEU A 70 1.18 -18.83 5.98
C LEU A 70 0.46 -19.95 6.73
N VAL A 71 -0.39 -19.54 7.66
CA VAL A 71 -1.20 -20.44 8.48
C VAL A 71 -2.63 -19.95 8.47
N LYS A 72 -3.55 -20.87 8.23
CA LYS A 72 -4.99 -20.59 8.35
C LYS A 72 -5.35 -20.41 9.81
N ARG A 73 -6.18 -19.43 10.09
CA ARG A 73 -6.77 -19.16 11.39
C ARG A 73 -8.11 -19.86 11.51
N ASP A 74 -8.55 -20.04 12.75
CA ASP A 74 -9.89 -20.56 13.07
C ASP A 74 -10.96 -19.45 13.04
N ASP A 75 -10.57 -18.22 12.75
CA ASP A 75 -11.45 -17.07 12.55
C ASP A 75 -11.30 -16.48 11.15
N ASN A 76 -12.16 -15.50 10.85
CA ASN A 76 -12.20 -14.80 9.57
C ASN A 76 -11.68 -13.35 9.71
N ALA A 77 -10.70 -13.11 10.59
CA ALA A 77 -10.17 -11.77 10.81
C ALA A 77 -9.45 -11.23 9.57
N PHE A 78 -9.74 -9.98 9.17
CA PHE A 78 -9.09 -9.30 8.04
C PHE A 78 -7.67 -8.82 8.35
N PHE A 79 -7.39 -8.50 9.62
CA PHE A 79 -6.11 -7.95 10.08
C PHE A 79 -5.43 -8.83 11.12
N GLY A 80 -5.70 -10.14 11.08
CA GLY A 80 -5.23 -11.15 12.04
C GLY A 80 -3.78 -11.63 11.83
N TYR A 81 -2.91 -10.78 11.29
CA TYR A 81 -1.52 -11.07 10.92
C TYR A 81 -0.56 -10.00 11.49
N VAL A 82 0.75 -10.30 11.51
CA VAL A 82 1.80 -9.43 12.09
C VAL A 82 2.43 -8.53 11.00
N VAL A 83 3.44 -7.72 11.30
CA VAL A 83 4.19 -7.01 10.26
C VAL A 83 4.88 -8.05 9.36
N GLY A 84 4.46 -8.09 8.09
CA GLY A 84 5.06 -8.93 7.07
C GLY A 84 6.42 -8.41 6.58
N PRO A 85 7.11 -9.16 5.70
CA PRO A 85 8.46 -8.82 5.23
C PRO A 85 8.52 -7.56 4.34
N SER A 86 7.37 -7.08 3.85
CA SER A 86 7.29 -5.92 2.96
C SER A 86 6.61 -4.72 3.64
N SER A 87 7.05 -3.51 3.28
CA SER A 87 6.49 -2.26 3.77
C SER A 87 5.75 -1.51 2.67
N TRP A 88 4.66 -0.84 3.04
CA TRP A 88 3.93 0.13 2.21
C TRP A 88 4.78 1.32 1.76
N LYS A 89 5.97 1.53 2.36
CA LYS A 89 6.90 2.60 1.97
C LYS A 89 7.39 2.49 0.53
N LYS A 90 7.43 1.28 -0.06
CA LYS A 90 7.89 1.11 -1.46
C LYS A 90 7.02 1.86 -2.48
N GLN A 91 5.76 2.15 -2.13
CA GLN A 91 4.86 2.95 -2.98
C GLN A 91 5.15 4.45 -2.90
N LEU A 92 5.72 4.94 -1.79
CA LEU A 92 6.12 6.34 -1.65
C LEU A 92 7.58 6.59 -2.02
N PHE A 93 8.42 5.55 -1.96
CA PHE A 93 9.84 5.59 -2.23
C PHE A 93 10.19 4.46 -3.19
N PRO A 94 9.89 4.63 -4.49
CA PRO A 94 10.22 3.61 -5.47
C PRO A 94 11.74 3.39 -5.49
N PRO A 95 12.19 2.13 -5.64
CA PRO A 95 13.62 1.80 -5.59
C PRO A 95 14.42 2.34 -6.79
N VAL A 96 13.72 2.78 -7.84
CA VAL A 96 14.27 3.39 -9.05
C VAL A 96 13.43 4.61 -9.35
N ALA A 97 14.07 5.77 -9.53
CA ALA A 97 13.42 7.02 -9.89
C ALA A 97 14.19 7.67 -11.04
N THR A 98 13.47 8.19 -12.03
CA THR A 98 14.10 8.87 -13.17
C THR A 98 14.36 10.33 -12.81
N LEU A 99 15.63 10.72 -12.67
CA LEU A 99 15.97 12.11 -12.30
C LEU A 99 15.94 13.07 -13.50
N THR A 100 16.29 12.59 -14.70
CA THR A 100 16.28 13.41 -15.92
C THR A 100 16.13 12.53 -17.15
N ARG A 101 15.51 13.08 -18.19
CA ARG A 101 15.52 12.51 -19.54
C ARG A 101 16.26 13.48 -20.45
N ALA A 102 17.11 12.97 -21.33
CA ALA A 102 17.80 13.77 -22.32
C ALA A 102 17.58 13.20 -23.72
N ASP A 103 17.00 14.01 -24.60
CA ASP A 103 16.80 13.67 -26.00
C ASP A 103 17.87 14.36 -26.85
N ARG A 104 18.38 13.65 -27.86
CA ARG A 104 19.35 14.20 -28.82
C ARG A 104 18.60 14.90 -29.94
N THR A 105 18.88 16.18 -30.13
CA THR A 105 18.34 17.04 -31.19
C THR A 105 19.45 17.49 -32.14
N GLU A 106 19.10 18.17 -33.23
CA GLU A 106 20.07 18.77 -34.16
C GLU A 106 20.93 19.86 -33.50
N GLU A 107 20.42 20.51 -32.44
CA GLU A 107 21.08 21.59 -31.70
C GLU A 107 21.89 21.09 -30.48
N GLY A 108 21.83 19.79 -30.18
CA GLY A 108 22.53 19.18 -29.04
C GLY A 108 21.61 18.36 -28.13
N TRP A 109 21.95 18.28 -26.85
CA TRP A 109 21.16 17.55 -25.85
C TRP A 109 20.09 18.46 -25.24
N GLN A 110 18.83 18.04 -25.30
CA GLN A 110 17.72 18.70 -24.62
C GLN A 110 17.36 17.89 -23.38
N PHE A 111 17.56 18.48 -22.20
CA PHE A 111 17.19 17.87 -20.92
C PHE A 111 15.76 18.24 -20.55
N GLN A 112 15.03 17.26 -20.03
CA GLN A 112 13.67 17.39 -19.53
C GLN A 112 13.64 16.89 -18.09
N GLU A 113 12.97 17.65 -17.23
CA GLU A 113 12.58 17.18 -15.91
C GLU A 113 11.46 16.15 -16.09
N VAL A 114 11.62 14.99 -15.44
CA VAL A 114 10.65 13.91 -15.51
C VAL A 114 9.79 14.01 -14.26
N GLU A 115 8.57 14.51 -14.42
CA GLU A 115 7.57 14.47 -13.37
C GLU A 115 6.89 13.10 -13.44
N GLU A 116 7.15 12.23 -12.47
CA GLU A 116 6.48 10.93 -12.37
C GLU A 116 5.05 11.15 -11.86
N GLU A 117 4.06 10.66 -12.62
CA GLU A 117 2.67 10.67 -12.17
C GLU A 117 2.56 9.88 -10.87
N THR A 118 2.34 10.58 -9.76
CA THR A 118 2.18 9.95 -8.45
C THR A 118 0.71 9.54 -8.28
N PRO A 119 0.40 8.23 -8.18
CA PRO A 119 -0.98 7.79 -7.97
C PRO A 119 -1.53 8.34 -6.64
N ARG A 120 -2.85 8.52 -6.60
CA ARG A 120 -3.52 8.85 -5.33
C ARG A 120 -3.62 7.58 -4.50
N TYR A 121 -2.71 7.38 -3.55
CA TYR A 121 -2.75 6.19 -2.70
C TYR A 121 -3.75 6.31 -1.54
N ALA A 122 -4.46 5.23 -1.26
CA ALA A 122 -5.18 5.01 -0.02
C ALA A 122 -4.57 3.80 0.70
N PHE A 123 -3.79 4.04 1.76
CA PHE A 123 -3.14 2.97 2.51
C PHE A 123 -4.08 2.35 3.55
N LEU A 124 -4.22 1.03 3.52
CA LEU A 124 -5.09 0.25 4.38
C LEU A 124 -4.28 -0.73 5.23
N GLY A 125 -4.66 -0.87 6.51
CA GLY A 125 -4.03 -1.84 7.42
C GLY A 125 -2.59 -1.50 7.81
N VAL A 126 -2.17 -0.23 7.65
CA VAL A 126 -0.80 0.24 7.93
C VAL A 126 -0.41 -0.06 9.36
N ARG A 127 0.73 -0.73 9.52
CA ARG A 127 1.36 -0.98 10.81
C ARG A 127 2.66 -0.18 10.93
N ALA A 128 2.94 0.31 12.14
CA ALA A 128 4.26 0.84 12.48
C ALA A 128 5.31 -0.27 12.30
N CYS A 129 6.48 0.12 11.79
CA CYS A 129 7.62 -0.77 11.57
C CYS A 129 8.45 -0.87 12.84
#